data_AF-A0A6G1L1U2-F1
#
_entry.id   AF-A0A6G1L1U2-F1
#
_cell.length_a   1.000
_cell.length_b   1.000
_cell.length_c   1.000
_cell.angle_alpha   90.00
_cell.angle_beta   90.00
_cell.angle_gamma   90.00
#
_symmetry.space_group_name_H-M   'P 1'
#
loop_
_entity.id
_entity.type
_entity.pdbx_description
1 polymer ?
#
loop_
_entity_poly.entity_id
_entity_poly.type
_entity_poly.pdbx_seq_one_letter_code
_entity_poly.pdbx_strand_id
1 'polypeptide(L)'
;MARWLVKLGAGPSAGCEIDETPLSCAVAYADLSVVSLLLETDPDMKNGYLMHSAVRRQPSSLELILRLAEKGAPYDDTLWEDPKSFRFRGHLKRGTPLHKACDDRNVEVARVLLDMGAKADRPKRIGTTKVSSTPREIAVSSGCRDLEIVFEGRSNDWLE
;
A
#
# COMPACT_ATOMS: atom_id res chain seq x y z
N MET A 1 -25.26 -4.83 7.66
CA MET A 1 -25.08 -3.37 7.91
C MET A 1 -24.40 -2.65 6.76
N ALA A 2 -23.19 -3.03 6.33
CA ALA A 2 -22.45 -2.34 5.26
C ALA A 2 -23.28 -2.10 3.97
N ARG A 3 -23.95 -3.14 3.44
CA ARG A 3 -24.85 -3.02 2.27
C ARG A 3 -25.96 -2.00 2.44
N TRP A 4 -26.47 -1.85 3.66
CA TRP A 4 -27.56 -0.91 3.95
C TRP A 4 -27.06 0.53 3.98
N LEU A 5 -25.89 0.79 4.58
CA LEU A 5 -25.28 2.12 4.60
C LEU A 5 -24.90 2.61 3.19
N VAL A 6 -24.35 1.72 2.35
CA VAL A 6 -24.02 2.09 0.96
C VAL A 6 -25.29 2.41 0.15
N LYS A 7 -26.38 1.66 0.36
CA LYS A 7 -27.69 1.99 -0.25
C LYS A 7 -28.24 3.36 0.17
N LEU A 8 -27.85 3.85 1.35
CA LEU A 8 -28.21 5.19 1.83
C LEU A 8 -27.25 6.29 1.36
N GLY A 9 -26.30 5.97 0.47
CA GLY A 9 -25.37 6.95 -0.11
C GLY A 9 -24.09 7.15 0.71
N ALA A 10 -23.79 6.29 1.68
CA ALA A 10 -22.49 6.31 2.34
C ALA A 10 -21.38 5.93 1.33
N GLY A 11 -20.54 6.91 0.97
CA GLY A 11 -19.47 6.73 0.00
C GLY A 11 -18.30 5.90 0.58
N PRO A 12 -17.92 4.77 -0.04
CA PRO A 12 -16.79 3.94 0.42
C PRO A 12 -15.43 4.65 0.35
N SER A 13 -15.26 5.61 -0.57
CA SER A 13 -14.05 6.42 -0.80
C SER A 13 -14.01 7.75 -0.05
N ALA A 14 -14.98 8.03 0.83
CA ALA A 14 -15.00 9.26 1.60
C ALA A 14 -13.88 9.27 2.67
N GLY A 15 -12.82 10.05 2.43
CA GLY A 15 -11.66 10.15 3.31
C GLY A 15 -11.88 11.11 4.49
N CYS A 16 -11.25 10.80 5.63
CA CYS A 16 -11.12 11.74 6.76
C CYS A 16 -9.90 12.67 6.59
N GLU A 17 -9.52 13.40 7.64
CA GLU A 17 -8.40 14.37 7.62
C GLU A 17 -7.01 13.76 7.33
N ILE A 18 -6.88 12.43 7.46
CA ILE A 18 -5.67 11.67 7.12
C ILE A 18 -5.89 10.73 5.93
N ASP A 19 -6.94 11.00 5.15
CA ASP A 19 -7.37 10.24 3.98
C ASP A 19 -7.64 8.76 4.28
N GLU A 20 -8.00 8.40 5.52
CA GLU A 20 -8.56 7.07 5.79
C GLU A 20 -10.03 7.06 5.36
N THR A 21 -10.40 6.03 4.60
CA THR A 21 -11.75 5.84 4.06
C THR A 21 -12.42 4.62 4.70
N PRO A 22 -13.77 4.53 4.72
CA PRO A 22 -14.47 3.30 5.11
C PRO A 22 -13.95 2.06 4.37
N LEU A 23 -13.63 2.20 3.08
CA LEU A 23 -13.04 1.13 2.29
C LEU A 23 -11.64 0.74 2.77
N SER A 24 -10.77 1.69 3.11
CA SER A 24 -9.43 1.38 3.66
C SER A 24 -9.49 0.63 4.99
N CYS A 25 -10.43 0.99 5.87
CA CYS A 25 -10.65 0.29 7.11
C CYS A 25 -11.16 -1.13 6.86
N ALA A 26 -12.08 -1.30 5.90
CA ALA A 26 -12.56 -2.62 5.51
C ALA A 26 -11.44 -3.49 4.92
N VAL A 27 -10.61 -2.93 4.04
CA VAL A 27 -9.44 -3.61 3.48
C VAL A 27 -8.47 -4.06 4.57
N ALA A 28 -8.23 -3.24 5.59
CA ALA A 28 -7.33 -3.58 6.68
C ALA A 28 -7.92 -4.64 7.66
N TYR A 29 -9.22 -4.62 7.93
CA TYR A 29 -9.78 -5.31 9.09
C TYR A 29 -11.04 -6.17 8.84
N ALA A 30 -11.83 -5.90 7.79
CA ALA A 30 -13.10 -6.59 7.56
C ALA A 30 -12.92 -7.88 6.73
N ASP A 31 -13.92 -8.75 6.72
CA ASP A 31 -13.92 -9.94 5.85
C ASP A 31 -13.87 -9.56 4.36
N LEU A 32 -13.26 -10.42 3.55
CA LEU A 32 -13.15 -10.21 2.10
C LEU A 32 -14.53 -10.03 1.43
N SER A 33 -15.59 -10.67 1.94
CA SER A 33 -16.95 -10.48 1.46
C SER A 33 -17.46 -9.05 1.64
N VAL A 34 -17.08 -8.37 2.73
CA VAL A 34 -17.41 -6.96 2.96
C VAL A 34 -16.56 -6.07 2.07
N VAL A 35 -15.28 -6.39 1.90
CA VAL A 35 -14.39 -5.66 0.99
C VAL A 35 -14.92 -5.72 -0.44
N SER A 36 -15.21 -6.92 -0.96
CA SER A 36 -15.77 -7.12 -2.31
C SER A 36 -17.05 -6.34 -2.53
N LEU A 37 -17.96 -6.32 -1.54
CA LEU A 37 -19.17 -5.53 -1.61
C LEU A 37 -18.88 -4.02 -1.78
N LEU A 38 -17.89 -3.49 -1.05
CA LEU A 38 -17.55 -2.07 -1.15
C LEU A 38 -16.80 -1.75 -2.46
N LEU A 39 -15.95 -2.67 -2.94
CA LEU A 39 -15.23 -2.56 -4.22
C LEU A 39 -16.15 -2.56 -5.46
N GLU A 40 -17.32 -3.17 -5.37
CA GLU A 40 -18.35 -3.13 -6.42
C GLU A 40 -19.01 -1.76 -6.52
N THR A 41 -19.01 -0.99 -5.43
CA THR A 41 -19.75 0.26 -5.31
C THR A 41 -18.89 1.51 -5.46
N ASP A 42 -17.57 1.36 -5.46
CA ASP A 42 -16.61 2.46 -5.57
C ASP A 42 -15.94 2.47 -6.96
N PRO A 43 -16.18 3.50 -7.80
CA PRO A 43 -15.51 3.61 -9.09
C PRO A 43 -14.08 4.15 -8.97
N ASP A 44 -13.71 4.86 -7.90
CA ASP A 44 -12.43 5.57 -7.78
C ASP A 44 -11.61 5.08 -6.58
N MET A 45 -10.66 4.18 -6.86
CA MET A 45 -9.79 3.52 -5.88
C MET A 45 -8.55 4.33 -5.47
N LYS A 46 -8.61 5.66 -5.56
CA LYS A 46 -7.44 6.54 -5.44
C LYS A 46 -7.17 7.06 -4.03
N ASN A 47 -8.17 7.03 -3.16
CA ASN A 47 -8.08 7.54 -1.77
C ASN A 47 -7.93 6.37 -0.79
N GLY A 48 -7.55 6.63 0.46
CA GLY A 48 -7.57 5.58 1.49
C GLY A 48 -6.26 4.83 1.69
N TYR A 49 -5.21 5.13 0.90
CA TYR A 49 -3.96 4.36 0.91
C TYR A 49 -4.23 2.85 0.87
N LEU A 50 -5.11 2.40 -0.04
CA LEU A 50 -5.70 1.06 -0.01
C LEU A 50 -4.64 -0.04 -0.10
N MET A 51 -3.60 0.14 -0.92
CA MET A 51 -2.48 -0.81 -0.97
C MET A 51 -1.72 -0.88 0.34
N HIS A 52 -1.46 0.25 1.01
CA HIS A 52 -0.84 0.23 2.35
C HIS A 52 -1.70 -0.54 3.36
N SER A 53 -3.01 -0.39 3.29
CA SER A 53 -3.94 -1.11 4.16
C SER A 53 -3.99 -2.60 3.84
N ALA A 54 -3.96 -2.99 2.57
CA ALA A 54 -3.94 -4.39 2.15
C ALA A 54 -2.63 -5.10 2.52
N VAL A 55 -1.49 -4.44 2.36
CA VAL A 55 -0.18 -4.99 2.72
C VAL A 55 -0.03 -5.17 4.24
N ARG A 56 -0.64 -4.30 5.05
CA ARG A 56 -0.64 -4.42 6.52
C ARG A 56 -1.64 -5.44 7.07
N ARG A 57 -2.60 -5.87 6.24
CA ARG A 57 -3.67 -6.79 6.64
C ARG A 57 -3.09 -8.14 7.10
N GLN A 58 -3.66 -8.71 8.15
CA GLN A 58 -3.40 -10.09 8.58
C GLN A 58 -4.71 -10.89 8.70
N PRO A 59 -4.78 -12.11 8.14
CA PRO A 59 -3.77 -12.75 7.28
C PRO A 59 -3.58 -12.01 5.94
N SER A 60 -2.36 -12.07 5.41
CA SER A 60 -2.00 -11.47 4.11
C SER A 60 -2.84 -12.08 2.99
N SER A 61 -3.28 -11.26 2.03
CA SER A 61 -4.08 -11.71 0.88
C SER A 61 -3.53 -11.11 -0.41
N LEU A 62 -2.78 -11.94 -1.17
CA LEU A 62 -2.26 -11.55 -2.49
C LEU A 62 -3.39 -11.30 -3.49
N GLU A 63 -4.47 -12.09 -3.40
CA GLU A 63 -5.67 -11.90 -4.22
C GLU A 63 -6.25 -10.51 -4.05
N LEU A 64 -6.38 -10.03 -2.80
CA LEU A 64 -6.87 -8.68 -2.54
C LEU A 64 -5.92 -7.61 -3.10
N ILE A 65 -4.61 -7.76 -2.91
CA ILE A 65 -3.59 -6.83 -3.43
C ILE A 65 -3.68 -6.73 -4.96
N LEU A 66 -3.73 -7.87 -5.66
CA LEU A 66 -3.88 -7.93 -7.11
C LEU A 66 -5.19 -7.29 -7.56
N ARG A 67 -6.30 -7.61 -6.88
CA ARG A 67 -7.63 -7.06 -7.18
C ARG A 67 -7.69 -5.54 -7.05
N LEU A 68 -7.03 -4.98 -6.03
CA LEU A 68 -6.93 -3.53 -5.84
C LEU A 68 -6.10 -2.89 -6.97
N ALA A 69 -4.99 -3.52 -7.36
CA ALA A 69 -4.17 -3.05 -8.47
C ALA A 69 -4.92 -3.08 -9.82
N GLU A 70 -5.66 -4.16 -10.11
CA GLU A 70 -6.51 -4.28 -11.31
C GLU A 70 -7.54 -3.14 -11.41
N LYS A 71 -8.05 -2.71 -10.26
CA LYS A 71 -9.01 -1.60 -10.16
C LYS A 71 -8.33 -0.22 -10.16
N GLY A 72 -7.00 -0.15 -10.31
CA GLY A 72 -6.25 1.09 -10.41
C GLY A 72 -5.90 1.75 -9.07
N ALA A 73 -5.92 0.99 -7.95
CA ALA A 73 -5.43 1.51 -6.68
C ALA A 73 -3.92 1.82 -6.78
N PRO A 74 -3.46 3.01 -6.33
CA PRO A 74 -2.03 3.33 -6.28
C PRO A 74 -1.27 2.30 -5.42
N TYR A 75 -0.12 1.84 -5.92
CA TYR A 75 0.69 0.79 -5.28
C TYR A 75 2.15 1.21 -4.99
N ASP A 76 2.59 2.36 -5.48
CA ASP A 76 3.95 2.91 -5.30
C ASP A 76 3.94 4.31 -4.67
N ASP A 77 2.81 4.70 -4.08
CA ASP A 77 2.59 5.97 -3.39
C ASP A 77 3.21 5.96 -1.98
N THR A 78 3.71 7.11 -1.54
CA THR A 78 4.18 7.26 -0.15
C THR A 78 3.00 7.60 0.74
N LEU A 79 2.90 6.94 1.90
CA LEU A 79 1.90 7.28 2.92
C LEU A 79 1.90 8.78 3.27
N TRP A 80 0.71 9.34 3.41
CA TRP A 80 0.44 10.71 3.88
C TRP A 80 1.22 11.78 3.12
N GLU A 81 1.35 11.62 1.80
CA GLU A 81 2.00 12.61 0.92
C GLU A 81 1.03 13.70 0.46
N ASP A 82 -0.28 13.46 0.52
CA ASP A 82 -1.27 14.51 0.27
C ASP A 82 -1.18 15.65 1.33
N PRO A 83 -1.48 16.90 0.96
CA PRO A 83 -1.30 18.04 1.86
C PRO A 83 -2.06 17.95 3.18
N LYS A 84 -3.25 17.33 3.20
CA LYS A 84 -4.08 17.24 4.41
C LYS A 84 -3.47 16.23 5.39
N SER A 85 -3.21 15.01 4.93
CA SER A 85 -2.60 13.98 5.77
C SER A 85 -1.19 14.36 6.21
N PHE A 86 -0.42 15.02 5.34
CA PHE A 86 0.92 15.49 5.66
C PHE A 86 0.93 16.45 6.85
N ARG A 87 -0.07 17.33 6.97
CA ARG A 87 -0.18 18.26 8.12
C ARG A 87 -0.26 17.52 9.46
N PHE A 88 -0.97 16.39 9.52
CA PHE A 88 -1.18 15.63 10.75
C PHE A 88 -0.12 14.55 10.97
N ARG A 89 0.41 13.95 9.90
CA ARG A 89 1.23 12.73 9.96
C ARG A 89 2.59 12.84 9.28
N GLY A 90 2.90 13.99 8.65
CA GLY A 90 4.12 14.18 7.87
C GLY A 90 5.41 13.98 8.67
N HIS A 91 5.38 14.26 9.98
CA HIS A 91 6.50 14.07 10.91
C HIS A 91 6.79 12.61 11.27
N LEU A 92 5.93 11.67 10.89
CA LEU A 92 6.15 10.25 11.07
C LEU A 92 7.00 9.68 9.93
N LYS A 93 7.59 8.48 10.14
CA LYS A 93 8.30 7.76 9.09
C LYS A 93 7.29 7.23 8.07
N ARG A 94 7.45 7.63 6.82
CA ARG A 94 6.56 7.31 5.70
C ARG A 94 7.36 6.59 4.61
N GLY A 95 6.71 5.66 3.93
CA GLY A 95 7.29 4.88 2.85
C GLY A 95 6.19 4.40 1.90
N THR A 96 6.59 3.61 0.92
CA THR A 96 5.70 2.90 -0.03
C THR A 96 5.21 1.57 0.54
N PRO A 97 4.19 0.93 -0.06
CA PRO A 97 3.75 -0.40 0.37
C PRO A 97 4.89 -1.43 0.32
N LEU A 98 5.80 -1.30 -0.66
CA LEU A 98 6.96 -2.18 -0.79
C LEU A 98 7.90 -2.09 0.42
N HIS A 99 8.07 -0.92 1.03
CA HIS A 99 8.85 -0.83 2.27
C HIS A 99 8.24 -1.66 3.40
N LYS A 100 6.92 -1.65 3.54
CA LYS A 100 6.22 -2.42 4.57
C LYS A 100 6.34 -3.92 4.32
N ALA A 101 6.23 -4.37 3.07
CA ALA A 101 6.46 -5.76 2.69
C ALA A 101 7.89 -6.22 3.05
N CYS A 102 8.89 -5.38 2.81
CA CYS A 102 10.27 -5.65 3.19
C CYS A 102 10.47 -5.65 4.72
N ASP A 103 9.91 -4.68 5.44
CA ASP A 103 9.97 -4.62 6.90
C ASP A 103 9.35 -5.88 7.54
N ASP A 104 8.27 -6.40 6.94
CA ASP A 104 7.56 -7.62 7.40
C ASP A 104 8.17 -8.91 6.84
N ARG A 105 9.22 -8.81 6.00
CA ARG A 105 9.85 -9.94 5.29
C ARG A 105 8.86 -10.79 4.50
N ASN A 106 7.82 -10.16 3.97
CA ASN A 106 6.79 -10.79 3.16
C ASN A 106 7.26 -10.84 1.69
N VAL A 107 7.96 -11.92 1.36
CA VAL A 107 8.64 -12.11 0.06
C VAL A 107 7.64 -12.12 -1.09
N GLU A 108 6.49 -12.75 -0.90
CA GLU A 108 5.45 -12.88 -1.92
C GLU A 108 4.83 -11.52 -2.23
N VAL A 109 4.47 -10.73 -1.20
CA VAL A 109 3.95 -9.37 -1.41
C VAL A 109 5.01 -8.47 -2.04
N ALA A 110 6.26 -8.54 -1.59
CA ALA A 110 7.34 -7.76 -2.16
C ALA A 110 7.54 -8.07 -3.66
N ARG A 111 7.52 -9.36 -4.02
CA ARG A 111 7.59 -9.81 -5.42
C ARG A 111 6.43 -9.27 -6.25
N VAL A 112 5.20 -9.40 -5.77
CA VAL A 112 4.00 -8.91 -6.47
C VAL A 112 4.05 -7.39 -6.67
N LEU A 113 4.44 -6.62 -5.66
CA LEU A 113 4.57 -5.17 -5.80
C LEU A 113 5.66 -4.78 -6.80
N LEU A 114 6.78 -5.51 -6.84
CA LEU A 114 7.83 -5.30 -7.84
C LEU A 114 7.37 -5.71 -9.26
N ASP A 115 6.58 -6.76 -9.40
CA ASP A 115 5.95 -7.15 -10.67
C ASP A 115 4.98 -6.09 -11.19
N MET A 116 4.31 -5.37 -10.28
CA MET A 116 3.48 -4.20 -10.62
C MET A 116 4.32 -2.96 -10.99
N GLY A 117 5.65 -2.98 -10.81
CA GLY A 117 6.52 -1.85 -11.10
C GLY A 117 6.76 -0.90 -9.92
N ALA A 118 6.52 -1.33 -8.68
CA ALA A 118 6.90 -0.55 -7.50
C ALA A 118 8.42 -0.32 -7.46
N LYS A 119 8.84 0.89 -7.07
CA LYS A 119 10.25 1.29 -7.16
C LYS A 119 11.04 0.80 -5.95
N ALA A 120 12.03 -0.06 -6.22
CA ALA A 120 12.93 -0.64 -5.23
C ALA A 120 13.83 0.37 -4.51
N ASP A 121 14.05 1.54 -5.10
CA ASP A 121 15.05 2.52 -4.67
C ASP A 121 14.42 3.85 -4.17
N ARG A 122 13.10 3.88 -3.95
CA ARG A 122 12.45 5.04 -3.32
C ARG A 122 12.86 5.13 -1.85
N PRO A 123 13.32 6.30 -1.35
CA PRO A 123 13.67 6.44 0.07
C PRO A 123 12.43 6.63 0.94
N LYS A 124 12.49 6.17 2.20
CA LYS A 124 11.56 6.62 3.24
C LYS A 124 11.71 8.13 3.47
N ARG A 125 10.68 8.75 4.07
CA ARG A 125 10.66 10.19 4.39
C ARG A 125 10.20 10.43 5.83
N ILE A 126 10.74 11.47 6.45
CA ILE A 126 10.25 12.06 7.70
C ILE A 126 10.19 13.57 7.48
N GLY A 127 9.02 14.16 7.62
CA GLY A 127 8.75 15.51 7.15
C GLY A 127 9.08 15.62 5.66
N THR A 128 9.91 16.61 5.33
CA THR A 128 10.44 16.82 3.97
C THR A 128 11.76 16.08 3.71
N THR A 129 12.39 15.55 4.76
CA THR A 129 13.72 14.93 4.72
C THR A 129 13.64 13.47 4.24
N LYS A 130 14.53 13.09 3.31
CA LYS A 130 14.75 11.70 2.91
C LYS A 130 15.50 10.97 4.03
N VAL A 131 15.06 9.76 4.37
CA VAL A 131 15.70 8.92 5.37
C VAL A 131 16.17 7.64 4.69
N SER A 132 17.39 7.22 5.02
CA SER A 132 18.25 6.34 4.21
C SER A 132 17.56 5.10 3.63
N SER A 133 16.79 4.35 4.42
CA SER A 133 16.37 3.00 4.05
C SER A 133 15.39 2.96 2.85
N THR A 134 15.89 2.60 1.67
CA THR A 134 15.07 2.16 0.51
C THR A 134 14.52 0.75 0.74
N PRO A 135 13.51 0.28 -0.02
CA PRO A 135 13.07 -1.11 0.08
C PRO A 135 14.18 -2.11 -0.17
N ARG A 136 15.05 -1.84 -1.15
CA ARG A 136 16.22 -2.68 -1.45
C ARG A 136 17.18 -2.75 -0.27
N GLU A 137 17.50 -1.62 0.35
CA GLU A 137 18.35 -1.59 1.54
C GLU A 137 17.71 -2.31 2.73
N ILE A 138 16.39 -2.19 2.91
CA ILE A 138 15.65 -2.93 3.94
C ILE A 138 15.78 -4.42 3.68
N ALA A 139 15.57 -4.88 2.43
CA ALA A 139 15.71 -6.27 2.04
C ALA A 139 17.08 -6.84 2.43
N VAL A 140 18.17 -6.16 2.06
CA VAL A 140 19.55 -6.54 2.42
C VAL A 140 19.78 -6.52 3.93
N SER A 141 19.27 -5.50 4.63
CA SER A 141 19.43 -5.41 6.10
C SER A 141 18.59 -6.41 6.88
N SER A 142 17.53 -6.97 6.27
CA SER A 142 16.61 -7.91 6.91
C SER A 142 17.21 -9.31 7.12
N GLY A 143 18.30 -9.63 6.42
CA GLY A 143 18.93 -10.96 6.40
C GLY A 143 18.04 -12.05 5.77
N CYS A 144 17.03 -11.65 5.00
CA CYS A 144 16.11 -12.56 4.34
C CYS A 144 16.57 -12.82 2.91
N ARG A 145 17.32 -13.90 2.72
CA ARG A 145 17.92 -14.25 1.42
C ARG A 145 16.92 -14.29 0.26
N ASP A 146 15.72 -14.85 0.50
CA ASP A 146 14.68 -14.90 -0.53
C ASP A 146 14.19 -13.51 -0.93
N LEU A 147 14.18 -12.56 0.01
CA LEU A 147 13.85 -11.18 -0.26
C LEU A 147 14.97 -10.48 -1.02
N GLU A 148 16.24 -10.73 -0.69
CA GLU A 148 17.38 -10.21 -1.45
C GLU A 148 17.36 -10.69 -2.91
N ILE A 149 17.14 -11.99 -3.14
CA ILE A 149 17.05 -12.59 -4.50
C ILE A 149 15.96 -11.92 -5.33
N VAL A 150 14.82 -11.58 -4.72
CA VAL A 150 13.72 -10.88 -5.40
C VAL A 150 14.17 -9.52 -5.97
N PHE A 151 15.11 -8.84 -5.32
CA PHE A 151 15.65 -7.56 -5.76
C PHE A 151 16.86 -7.69 -6.70
N GLU A 152 17.68 -8.73 -6.55
CA GLU A 152 18.86 -8.98 -7.40
C GLU A 152 18.48 -9.15 -8.88
N GLY A 153 17.41 -9.90 -9.16
CA GLY A 153 16.93 -10.15 -10.53
C GLY A 153 16.30 -8.94 -11.24
N ARG A 154 16.21 -7.78 -10.58
CA ARG A 154 15.55 -6.57 -11.09
C ARG A 154 16.46 -5.34 -11.11
N SER A 155 17.76 -5.56 -10.88
CA SER A 155 18.78 -4.52 -11.01
C SER A 155 19.34 -4.55 -12.43
N ASN A 156 18.72 -3.79 -13.35
CA ASN A 156 19.31 -3.10 -14.51
C ASN A 156 18.30 -2.99 -15.67
N ASP A 157 17.43 -1.99 -15.63
CA ASP A 157 16.93 -1.33 -16.84
C ASP A 157 17.23 0.17 -16.68
N TRP A 158 18.53 0.50 -16.72
CA TRP A 158 18.98 1.81 -17.18
C TRP A 158 19.52 1.59 -18.58
N LEU A 159 18.63 1.67 -19.58
CA LEU A 159 18.85 2.13 -20.96
C LEU A 159 17.61 1.73 -21.79
N GLU A 160 16.58 2.58 -21.75
CA GLU A 160 15.76 2.98 -22.92
C GLU A 160 14.96 4.25 -22.58
#